data_AF-A0A7X6KUD3-F1
#
_entry.id   AF-A0A7X6KUD3-F1
#
_cell.length_a   1.000
_cell.length_b   1.000
_cell.length_c   1.000
_cell.angle_alpha   90.00
_cell.angle_beta   90.00
_cell.angle_gamma   90.00
#
_symmetry.space_group_name_H-M   'P 1'
#
loop_
_entity.id
_entity.type
_entity.pdbx_description
1 polymer ?
#
loop_
_entity_poly.entity_id
_entity_poly.type
_entity_poly.pdbx_seq_one_letter_code
_entity_poly.pdbx_strand_id
1 'polypeptide(L)'
;MRSTYLLVDGENIDATLGSSILNGRPTPEQRPRWERVLDFAQRTWGQETKGLFFLNATSGTLPMSFVQALLAIGFQPIPLAGEGKVVDIGIKRTLAALAEREGDVLLASHDGDFAPEMEALLDDDDRRVGLLAFREFTSNQLSHLVEDGLETFDLETDVKAFNVTLPRLRIIPLEEFDPLRYL
;
A
#
# COMPACT_ATOMS: atom_id res chain seq x y z
N MET A 1 19.26 -14.29 0.85
CA MET A 1 18.90 -13.08 0.10
C MET A 1 17.57 -12.62 0.68
N ARG A 2 17.52 -11.42 1.24
CA ARG A 2 16.32 -10.90 1.91
C ARG A 2 15.28 -10.54 0.85
N SER A 3 14.00 -10.85 1.13
CA SER A 3 12.88 -10.50 0.24
C SER A 3 12.07 -9.36 0.84
N THR A 4 11.49 -8.55 -0.02
CA THR A 4 10.46 -7.58 0.35
C THR A 4 9.07 -8.20 0.22
N TYR A 5 8.24 -8.08 1.25
CA TYR A 5 6.84 -8.46 1.22
C TYR A 5 5.99 -7.20 1.06
N LEU A 6 5.34 -7.04 -0.09
CA LEU A 6 4.42 -5.95 -0.36
C LEU A 6 3.00 -6.42 -0.10
N LEU A 7 2.37 -5.97 0.98
CA LEU A 7 0.99 -6.29 1.33
C LEU A 7 0.08 -5.16 0.86
N VAL A 8 -0.91 -5.48 0.03
CA VAL A 8 -1.81 -4.47 -0.55
C VAL A 8 -3.23 -4.63 -0.03
N ASP A 9 -3.72 -3.57 0.63
CA ASP A 9 -5.12 -3.36 0.95
C ASP A 9 -5.80 -2.59 -0.19
N GLY A 10 -6.14 -3.32 -1.26
CA GLY A 10 -6.69 -2.71 -2.47
C GLY A 10 -8.03 -1.99 -2.23
N GLU A 11 -8.84 -2.49 -1.29
CA GLU A 11 -10.13 -1.89 -0.96
C GLU A 11 -9.94 -0.54 -0.25
N ASN A 12 -9.02 -0.47 0.72
CA ASN A 12 -8.67 0.79 1.38
C ASN A 12 -8.12 1.83 0.39
N ILE A 13 -7.20 1.43 -0.50
CA ILE A 13 -6.65 2.35 -1.52
C ILE A 13 -7.74 2.87 -2.46
N ASP A 14 -8.58 1.98 -3.02
CA ASP A 14 -9.68 2.38 -3.92
C ASP A 14 -10.71 3.26 -3.19
N ALA A 15 -10.99 2.99 -1.90
CA ALA A 15 -11.94 3.74 -1.09
C ALA A 15 -11.45 5.16 -0.78
N THR A 16 -10.19 5.33 -0.38
CA THR A 16 -9.59 6.66 -0.14
C THR A 16 -9.52 7.46 -1.45
N LEU A 17 -9.09 6.83 -2.54
CA LEU A 17 -9.06 7.47 -3.85
C LEU A 17 -10.45 7.93 -4.30
N GLY A 18 -11.46 7.09 -4.15
CA GLY A 18 -12.81 7.41 -4.57
C GLY A 18 -13.48 8.47 -3.69
N SER A 19 -13.45 8.28 -2.38
CA SER A 19 -14.22 9.12 -1.46
C SER A 19 -13.52 10.44 -1.12
N SER A 20 -12.21 10.43 -0.87
CA SER A 20 -11.48 11.59 -0.37
C SER A 20 -10.84 12.45 -1.46
N ILE A 21 -10.49 11.84 -2.61
CA ILE A 21 -9.78 12.54 -3.69
C ILE A 21 -10.72 12.88 -4.85
N LEU A 22 -11.47 11.89 -5.36
CA LEU A 22 -12.26 12.04 -6.58
C LEU A 22 -13.72 12.41 -6.33
N ASN A 23 -14.21 12.30 -5.09
CA ASN A 23 -15.63 12.44 -4.74
C ASN A 23 -16.56 11.55 -5.63
N GLY A 24 -16.10 10.35 -5.95
CA GLY A 24 -16.79 9.43 -6.85
C GLY A 24 -15.99 8.17 -7.17
N ARG A 25 -16.62 7.22 -7.86
CA ARG A 25 -15.94 5.98 -8.24
C ARG A 25 -14.79 6.28 -9.22
N PRO A 26 -13.54 5.82 -8.95
CA PRO A 26 -12.42 6.04 -9.85
C PRO A 26 -12.65 5.38 -11.22
N THR A 27 -12.41 6.14 -12.30
CA THR A 27 -12.33 5.60 -13.67
C THR A 27 -11.09 4.72 -13.85
N PRO A 28 -11.03 3.86 -14.90
CA PRO A 28 -9.84 3.05 -15.16
C PRO A 28 -8.53 3.86 -15.24
N GLU A 29 -8.56 5.06 -15.82
CA GLU A 29 -7.38 5.92 -15.98
C GLU A 29 -6.92 6.54 -14.66
N GLN A 30 -7.84 6.70 -13.71
CA GLN A 30 -7.59 7.25 -12.38
C GLN A 30 -7.15 6.20 -11.37
N ARG A 31 -7.21 4.91 -11.70
CA ARG A 31 -6.79 3.82 -10.80
C ARG A 31 -5.27 3.66 -10.76
N PRO A 32 -4.71 3.15 -9.65
CA PRO A 32 -3.30 2.82 -9.57
C PRO A 32 -2.91 1.79 -10.63
N ARG A 33 -1.74 2.01 -11.24
CA ARG A 33 -1.02 1.07 -12.08
C ARG A 33 -0.22 0.15 -11.17
N TRP A 34 -0.84 -0.97 -10.79
CA TRP A 34 -0.28 -1.92 -9.82
C TRP A 34 1.10 -2.45 -10.22
N GLU A 35 1.39 -2.57 -11.51
CA GLU A 35 2.72 -2.90 -12.00
C GLU A 35 3.78 -1.88 -11.54
N ARG A 36 3.46 -0.59 -11.51
CA ARG A 36 4.38 0.44 -11.01
C ARG A 36 4.58 0.37 -9.50
N VAL A 37 3.55 -0.06 -8.76
CA VAL A 37 3.62 -0.27 -7.32
C VAL A 37 4.55 -1.44 -7.00
N LEU A 38 4.42 -2.56 -7.72
CA LEU A 38 5.31 -3.71 -7.57
C LEU A 38 6.75 -3.38 -8.01
N ASP A 39 6.92 -2.73 -9.16
CA ASP A 39 8.22 -2.29 -9.66
C ASP A 39 8.90 -1.29 -8.71
N PHE A 40 8.13 -0.42 -8.06
CA PHE A 40 8.64 0.50 -7.06
C PHE A 40 9.18 -0.28 -5.86
N ALA A 41 8.38 -1.18 -5.28
CA ALA A 41 8.80 -1.99 -4.14
C ALA A 41 10.10 -2.77 -4.40
N GLN A 42 10.26 -3.32 -5.62
CA GLN A 42 11.50 -4.01 -6.03
C GLN A 42 12.72 -3.07 -6.07
N ARG A 43 12.53 -1.86 -6.60
CA ARG A 43 13.62 -0.90 -6.81
C ARG A 43 14.01 -0.13 -5.55
N THR A 44 13.05 0.23 -4.70
CA THR A 44 13.27 1.03 -3.49
C THR A 44 14.32 0.40 -2.59
N TRP A 45 14.28 -0.94 -2.49
CA TRP A 45 15.13 -1.69 -1.59
C TRP A 45 16.09 -2.66 -2.28
N GLY A 46 16.04 -2.74 -3.61
CA GLY A 46 16.97 -3.51 -4.45
C GLY A 46 16.88 -5.02 -4.23
N GLN A 47 15.69 -5.54 -3.90
CA GLN A 47 15.47 -6.94 -3.51
C GLN A 47 14.32 -7.57 -4.31
N GLU A 48 14.27 -8.90 -4.31
CA GLU A 48 13.10 -9.63 -4.80
C GLU A 48 11.87 -9.25 -3.97
N THR A 49 10.77 -8.88 -4.62
CA THR A 49 9.51 -8.53 -3.96
C THR A 49 8.43 -9.56 -4.21
N LYS A 50 7.79 -10.01 -3.13
CA LYS A 50 6.56 -10.81 -3.15
C LYS A 50 5.36 -9.87 -2.94
N GLY A 51 4.62 -9.59 -4.01
CA GLY A 51 3.40 -8.80 -3.95
C GLY A 51 2.20 -9.66 -3.52
N LEU A 52 1.61 -9.35 -2.38
CA LEU A 52 0.45 -10.03 -1.80
C LEU A 52 -0.76 -9.09 -1.85
N PHE A 53 -1.77 -9.44 -2.63
CA PHE A 53 -2.93 -8.58 -2.86
C PHE A 53 -4.18 -9.18 -2.20
N PHE A 54 -4.68 -8.56 -1.13
CA PHE A 54 -5.77 -9.11 -0.34
C PHE A 54 -7.13 -8.71 -0.92
N LEU A 55 -8.03 -9.68 -1.04
CA LEU A 55 -9.35 -9.50 -1.67
C LEU A 55 -10.45 -10.05 -0.77
N ASN A 56 -11.53 -9.29 -0.60
CA ASN A 56 -12.73 -9.80 0.03
C ASN A 56 -13.51 -10.71 -0.95
N ALA A 57 -13.68 -11.96 -0.57
CA ALA A 57 -14.38 -13.01 -1.29
C ALA A 57 -15.59 -13.57 -0.50
N THR A 58 -16.04 -12.88 0.57
CA THR A 58 -17.16 -13.34 1.42
C THR A 58 -18.46 -13.55 0.64
N SER A 59 -18.67 -12.82 -0.46
CA SER A 59 -19.83 -13.02 -1.34
C SER A 59 -19.79 -14.32 -2.16
N GLY A 60 -18.68 -15.06 -2.14
CA GLY A 60 -18.44 -16.23 -2.98
C GLY A 60 -18.12 -15.89 -4.44
N THR A 61 -17.98 -14.61 -4.78
CA THR A 61 -17.65 -14.15 -6.14
C THR A 61 -16.41 -13.28 -6.13
N LEU A 62 -15.60 -13.38 -7.19
CA LEU A 62 -14.39 -12.58 -7.39
C LEU A 62 -14.42 -11.88 -8.76
N PRO A 63 -13.87 -10.65 -8.86
CA PRO A 63 -13.71 -9.97 -10.13
C PRO A 63 -12.59 -10.64 -10.94
N MET A 64 -12.91 -11.71 -11.67
CA MET A 64 -11.90 -12.57 -12.30
C MET A 64 -10.98 -11.84 -13.29
N SER A 65 -11.48 -10.84 -14.02
CA SER A 65 -10.64 -10.02 -14.90
C SER A 65 -9.57 -9.24 -14.12
N PHE A 66 -9.91 -8.72 -12.95
CA PHE A 66 -8.97 -8.04 -12.06
C PHE A 66 -7.97 -9.02 -11.46
N VAL A 67 -8.43 -10.20 -11.00
CA VAL A 67 -7.54 -11.28 -10.50
C VAL A 67 -6.54 -11.72 -11.57
N GLN A 68 -6.98 -11.90 -12.81
CA GLN A 68 -6.10 -12.24 -13.93
C GLN A 68 -5.08 -11.14 -14.23
N ALA A 69 -5.47 -9.88 -14.14
CA ALA A 69 -4.55 -8.76 -14.30
C ALA A 69 -3.47 -8.75 -13.19
N LEU A 70 -3.84 -8.99 -11.94
CA LEU A 70 -2.88 -9.10 -10.82
C LEU A 70 -1.87 -10.23 -11.06
N LEU A 71 -2.34 -11.41 -11.46
CA LEU A 71 -1.47 -12.55 -11.79
C LEU A 71 -0.52 -12.23 -12.95
N ALA A 72 -1.01 -11.56 -13.99
CA ALA A 72 -0.20 -11.18 -15.15
C ALA A 72 0.89 -10.15 -14.79
N ILE A 73 0.62 -9.29 -13.81
CA ILE A 73 1.59 -8.32 -13.26
C ILE A 73 2.62 -9.02 -12.36
N GLY A 74 2.28 -10.17 -11.75
CA GLY A 74 3.13 -10.90 -10.82
C GLY A 74 2.75 -10.74 -9.34
N PHE A 75 1.59 -10.16 -9.04
CA PHE A 75 1.01 -10.25 -7.70
C PHE A 75 0.46 -11.66 -7.44
N GLN A 76 0.46 -12.05 -6.17
CA GLN A 76 -0.29 -13.17 -5.64
C GLN A 76 -1.61 -12.64 -5.03
N PRO A 77 -2.77 -12.89 -5.68
CA PRO A 77 -4.06 -12.57 -5.09
C PRO A 77 -4.36 -13.51 -3.92
N ILE A 78 -4.87 -12.94 -2.82
CA ILE A 78 -5.25 -13.65 -1.59
C ILE A 78 -6.75 -13.38 -1.35
N PRO A 79 -7.64 -14.18 -1.94
CA PRO A 79 -9.06 -14.08 -1.67
C PRO A 79 -9.38 -14.65 -0.27
N LEU A 80 -10.07 -13.87 0.55
CA LEU A 80 -10.44 -14.22 1.92
C LEU A 80 -11.97 -14.15 2.09
N ALA A 81 -12.53 -15.12 2.78
CA ALA A 81 -13.96 -15.20 3.05
C ALA A 81 -14.20 -15.52 4.53
N GLY A 82 -15.26 -14.95 5.10
CA GLY A 82 -15.59 -15.08 6.52
C GLY A 82 -16.39 -13.90 7.05
N GLU A 83 -16.57 -13.87 8.36
CA GLU A 83 -17.25 -12.77 9.05
C GLU A 83 -16.31 -11.59 9.33
N GLY A 84 -16.87 -10.38 9.31
CA GLY A 84 -16.14 -9.15 9.62
C GLY A 84 -15.23 -8.64 8.50
N LYS A 85 -14.22 -7.85 8.88
CA LYS A 85 -13.24 -7.24 7.96
C LYS A 85 -12.18 -8.26 7.54
N VAL A 86 -12.53 -9.19 6.66
CA VAL A 86 -11.67 -10.33 6.30
C VAL A 86 -10.31 -9.92 5.71
N VAL A 87 -10.26 -8.80 4.97
CA VAL A 87 -9.02 -8.26 4.39
C VAL A 87 -8.09 -7.78 5.49
N ASP A 88 -8.57 -6.92 6.40
CA ASP A 88 -7.81 -6.42 7.55
C ASP A 88 -7.29 -7.58 8.40
N ILE A 89 -8.15 -8.56 8.70
CA ILE A 89 -7.76 -9.75 9.47
C ILE A 89 -6.64 -10.53 8.76
N GLY A 90 -6.74 -10.67 7.43
CA GLY A 90 -5.73 -11.34 6.62
C GLY A 90 -4.38 -10.63 6.63
N ILE A 91 -4.39 -9.31 6.46
CA ILE A 91 -3.19 -8.47 6.49
C ILE A 91 -2.54 -8.54 7.87
N LYS A 92 -3.29 -8.34 8.96
CA LYS A 92 -2.77 -8.42 10.34
C LYS A 92 -2.12 -9.76 10.64
N ARG A 93 -2.79 -10.87 10.27
CA ARG A 93 -2.22 -12.22 10.42
C ARG A 93 -0.94 -12.41 9.62
N THR A 94 -0.84 -11.78 8.46
CA THR A 94 0.34 -11.85 7.60
C THR A 94 1.48 -11.02 8.19
N LEU A 95 1.23 -9.79 8.64
CA LEU A 95 2.21 -8.94 9.31
C LEU A 95 2.76 -9.61 10.59
N ALA A 96 1.88 -10.14 11.44
CA ALA A 96 2.28 -10.88 12.64
C ALA A 96 3.14 -12.11 12.31
N ALA A 97 2.82 -12.83 11.23
CA ALA A 97 3.66 -13.93 10.77
C ALA A 97 5.02 -13.44 10.23
N LEU A 98 5.08 -12.25 9.62
CA LEU A 98 6.32 -11.67 9.09
C LEU A 98 7.25 -11.15 10.18
N ALA A 99 6.73 -10.75 11.35
CA ALA A 99 7.56 -10.38 12.51
C ALA A 99 8.48 -11.54 12.94
N GLU A 100 8.01 -12.77 12.82
CA GLU A 100 8.76 -13.99 13.18
C GLU A 100 9.64 -14.53 12.03
N ARG A 101 9.86 -13.76 10.96
CA ARG A 101 10.54 -14.22 9.72
C ARG A 101 11.44 -13.14 9.16
N GLU A 102 12.56 -13.52 8.56
CA GLU A 102 13.37 -12.57 7.78
C GLU A 102 12.58 -11.98 6.60
N GLY A 103 12.68 -10.67 6.40
CA GLY A 103 12.06 -9.96 5.30
C GLY A 103 11.94 -8.48 5.58
N ASP A 104 11.91 -7.67 4.53
CA ASP A 104 11.48 -6.27 4.62
C ASP A 104 9.98 -6.19 4.27
N VAL A 105 9.24 -5.22 4.80
CA VAL A 105 7.78 -5.15 4.65
C VAL A 105 7.33 -3.80 4.13
N LEU A 106 6.58 -3.80 3.03
CA LEU A 106 5.83 -2.65 2.55
C LEU A 106 4.34 -2.91 2.71
N LEU A 107 3.63 -2.01 3.40
CA LEU A 107 2.18 -2.02 3.50
C LEU A 107 1.59 -0.92 2.61
N ALA A 108 0.68 -1.25 1.72
CA ALA A 108 -0.11 -0.28 0.98
C ALA A 108 -1.51 -0.15 1.60
N SER A 109 -1.66 0.83 2.50
CA SER A 109 -2.93 1.15 3.18
C SER A 109 -2.82 2.53 3.87
N HIS A 110 -3.96 3.09 4.26
CA HIS A 110 -4.06 4.28 5.11
C HIS A 110 -4.55 3.95 6.53
N ASP A 111 -5.00 2.70 6.76
CA ASP A 111 -5.73 2.32 7.97
C ASP A 111 -4.83 2.20 9.20
N GLY A 112 -5.15 2.98 10.24
CA GLY A 112 -4.45 2.94 11.53
C GLY A 112 -4.65 1.66 12.31
N ASP A 113 -5.63 0.83 11.93
CA ASP A 113 -5.85 -0.48 12.55
C ASP A 113 -4.61 -1.39 12.43
N PHE A 114 -3.72 -1.18 11.45
CA PHE A 114 -2.48 -1.96 11.26
C PHE A 114 -1.28 -1.47 12.08
N ALA A 115 -1.39 -0.32 12.77
CA ALA A 115 -0.25 0.27 13.48
C ALA A 115 0.42 -0.69 14.50
N PRO A 116 -0.31 -1.47 15.32
CA PRO A 116 0.32 -2.40 16.26
C PRO A 116 1.19 -3.46 15.58
N GLU A 117 0.75 -4.00 14.44
CA GLU A 117 1.53 -5.00 13.70
C GLU A 117 2.72 -4.36 12.95
N MET A 118 2.62 -3.09 12.55
CA MET A 118 3.73 -2.35 11.94
C MET A 118 4.79 -1.96 12.98
N GLU A 119 4.37 -1.55 14.17
CA GLU A 119 5.25 -1.27 15.31
C GLU A 119 6.06 -2.51 15.71
N ALA A 120 5.41 -3.68 15.82
CA ALA A 120 6.10 -4.94 16.12
C ALA A 120 7.12 -5.36 15.04
N LEU A 121 6.97 -4.89 13.79
CA LEU A 121 7.98 -5.11 12.75
C LEU A 121 9.18 -4.17 12.87
N LEU A 122 8.98 -2.98 13.44
CA LEU A 122 10.01 -1.97 13.66
C LEU A 122 10.91 -2.29 14.86
N ASP A 123 10.47 -3.17 15.77
CA ASP A 123 11.29 -3.68 16.89
C ASP A 123 12.57 -4.42 16.43
N ASP A 124 12.63 -4.83 15.15
CA ASP A 124 13.80 -5.42 14.49
C ASP A 124 14.59 -4.31 13.78
N ASP A 125 15.64 -3.79 14.42
CA ASP A 125 16.49 -2.70 13.89
C ASP A 125 17.10 -3.00 12.51
N ASP A 126 17.24 -4.28 12.14
CA ASP A 126 17.77 -4.66 10.83
C ASP A 126 16.68 -4.64 9.75
N ARG A 127 15.40 -4.50 10.09
CA ARG A 127 14.26 -4.54 9.15
C ARG A 127 13.87 -3.19 8.61
N ARG A 128 13.66 -3.16 7.30
CA ARG A 128 12.98 -2.04 6.65
C ARG A 128 11.49 -2.28 6.63
N VAL A 129 10.76 -1.32 7.17
CA VAL A 129 9.32 -1.29 7.20
C VAL A 129 8.89 -0.01 6.52
N GLY A 130 7.96 -0.10 5.58
CA GLY A 130 7.47 1.08 4.88
C GLY A 130 5.98 1.04 4.56
N LEU A 131 5.47 2.22 4.26
CA LEU A 131 4.06 2.49 4.00
C LEU A 131 3.90 3.16 2.64
N LEU A 132 3.07 2.58 1.77
CA LEU A 132 2.63 3.17 0.51
C LEU A 132 1.23 3.75 0.70
N ALA A 133 1.11 5.07 0.68
CA ALA A 133 -0.15 5.76 0.96
C ALA A 133 -0.24 7.10 0.21
N PHE A 134 -1.39 7.75 0.26
CA PHE A 134 -1.50 9.19 0.12
C PHE A 134 -1.25 9.81 1.49
N ARG A 135 -0.12 10.50 1.67
CA ARG A 135 0.38 10.93 2.99
C ARG A 135 -0.64 11.72 3.81
N GLU A 136 -1.43 12.56 3.17
CA GLU A 136 -2.46 13.40 3.80
C GLU A 136 -3.67 12.62 4.32
N PHE A 137 -3.83 11.36 3.92
CA PHE A 137 -4.91 10.48 4.38
C PHE A 137 -4.43 9.35 5.28
N THR A 138 -3.13 9.26 5.56
CA THR A 138 -2.58 8.30 6.52
C THR A 138 -3.09 8.60 7.92
N SER A 139 -3.51 7.56 8.65
CA SER A 139 -3.93 7.71 10.04
C SER A 139 -2.83 8.29 10.94
N ASN A 140 -3.23 8.96 12.03
CA ASN A 140 -2.27 9.47 13.00
C ASN A 140 -1.44 8.33 13.62
N GLN A 141 -2.06 7.17 13.88
CA GLN A 141 -1.39 6.00 14.46
C GLN A 141 -0.21 5.53 13.60
N LEU A 142 -0.39 5.41 12.28
CA LEU A 142 0.70 5.06 11.37
C LEU A 142 1.71 6.20 11.22
N SER A 143 1.24 7.45 11.23
CA SER A 143 2.11 8.62 11.07
C SER A 143 3.09 8.78 12.24
N HIS A 144 2.71 8.38 13.46
CA HIS A 144 3.61 8.42 14.62
C HIS A 144 4.79 7.45 14.50
N LEU A 145 4.61 6.31 13.82
CA LEU A 145 5.67 5.31 13.63
C LEU A 145 6.82 5.80 12.72
N VAL A 146 6.67 6.94 12.05
CA VAL A 146 7.77 7.55 11.29
C VAL A 146 8.92 7.93 12.20
N GLU A 147 8.62 8.33 13.45
CA GLU A 147 9.64 8.63 14.47
C GLU A 147 10.45 7.38 14.86
N ASP A 148 9.85 6.20 14.70
CA ASP A 148 10.42 4.89 15.02
C ASP A 148 11.02 4.17 13.79
N GLY A 149 11.13 4.86 12.65
CA GLY A 149 11.81 4.35 11.45
C GLY A 149 10.91 3.87 10.31
N LEU A 150 9.59 4.05 10.39
CA LEU A 150 8.69 3.74 9.27
C LEU A 150 8.99 4.64 8.05
N GLU A 151 9.40 4.03 6.94
CA GLU A 151 9.60 4.74 5.67
C GLU A 151 8.25 4.99 4.95
N THR A 152 7.90 6.24 4.64
CA THR A 152 6.63 6.55 3.95
C THR A 152 6.85 6.99 2.50
N PHE A 153 6.10 6.38 1.59
CA PHE A 153 6.17 6.68 0.15
C PHE A 153 4.79 7.06 -0.38
N ASP A 154 4.73 8.20 -1.06
CA ASP A 154 3.51 8.71 -1.65
C ASP A 154 3.18 7.98 -2.96
N LEU A 155 1.97 7.44 -3.06
CA LEU A 155 1.52 6.64 -4.21
C LEU A 155 1.57 7.40 -5.55
N GLU A 156 1.40 8.71 -5.54
CA GLU A 156 1.41 9.52 -6.77
C GLU A 156 2.81 10.02 -7.12
N THR A 157 3.54 10.56 -6.16
CA THR A 157 4.78 11.30 -6.43
C THR A 157 6.03 10.43 -6.36
N ASP A 158 6.11 9.52 -5.39
CA ASP A 158 7.24 8.61 -5.24
C ASP A 158 7.05 7.38 -6.13
N VAL A 159 5.89 6.72 -6.01
CA VAL A 159 5.59 5.48 -6.73
C VAL A 159 5.24 5.73 -8.21
N LYS A 160 4.72 6.93 -8.53
CA LYS A 160 4.20 7.27 -9.86
C LYS A 160 3.12 6.31 -10.34
N ALA A 161 2.25 5.88 -9.41
CA ALA A 161 1.24 4.86 -9.68
C ALA A 161 0.14 5.31 -10.64
N PHE A 162 0.01 6.61 -10.97
CA PHE A 162 -1.12 7.13 -11.75
C PHE A 162 -0.70 7.63 -13.14
N ASN A 163 -1.61 7.59 -14.11
CA ASN A 163 -1.39 8.19 -15.45
C ASN A 163 -1.84 9.65 -15.52
N VAL A 164 -2.57 10.10 -14.51
CA VAL A 164 -3.12 11.44 -14.38
C VAL A 164 -2.66 12.04 -13.07
N THR A 165 -2.58 13.36 -13.01
CA THR A 165 -2.44 14.07 -11.75
C THR A 165 -3.77 14.03 -11.02
N LEU A 166 -3.76 13.62 -9.75
CA LEU A 166 -4.94 13.54 -8.93
C LEU A 166 -5.31 14.94 -8.39
N PRO A 167 -6.61 15.27 -8.31
CA PRO A 167 -7.08 16.58 -7.83
C PRO A 167 -7.07 16.64 -6.30
N ARG A 168 -5.91 16.38 -5.67
CA ARG A 168 -5.74 16.34 -4.21
C ARG A 168 -4.87 17.49 -3.71
N LEU A 169 -5.12 17.93 -2.48
CA LEU A 169 -4.27 18.90 -1.80
C LEU A 169 -3.25 18.14 -0.96
N ARG A 170 -1.97 18.39 -1.22
CA ARG A 170 -0.86 17.76 -0.50
C ARG A 170 -0.02 18.80 0.23
N ILE A 171 0.54 18.40 1.36
CA ILE A 171 1.63 19.14 1.99
C ILE A 171 2.90 18.81 1.21
N ILE A 172 3.60 19.83 0.72
CA ILE A 172 4.83 19.68 -0.06
C ILE A 172 5.99 20.14 0.82
N PRO A 173 6.94 19.26 1.18
CA PRO A 173 8.17 19.68 1.82
C PRO A 173 8.84 20.75 0.97
N LEU A 174 9.32 21.82 1.59
CA LEU A 174 9.89 22.96 0.86
C LEU A 174 11.07 22.54 -0.04
N GLU A 175 11.83 21.53 0.38
CA GLU A 175 12.93 20.92 -0.37
C GLU A 175 12.48 20.15 -1.64
N GLU A 176 11.23 19.69 -1.68
CA GLU A 176 10.62 19.05 -2.85
C GLU A 176 9.85 20.04 -3.75
N PHE A 177 9.71 21.30 -3.33
CA PHE A 177 8.90 22.27 -4.03
C PHE A 177 9.57 22.72 -5.34
N ASP A 178 8.93 22.39 -6.46
CA ASP A 178 9.30 22.85 -7.79
C ASP A 178 8.20 23.81 -8.32
N PRO A 179 8.45 25.13 -8.35
CA PRO A 179 7.45 26.10 -8.81
C PRO A 179 7.07 25.92 -10.27
N LEU A 180 7.94 25.32 -11.11
CA LEU A 180 7.64 25.10 -12.54
C LEU A 180 6.52 24.10 -12.76
N ARG A 181 6.15 23.30 -11.75
CA ARG A 181 4.99 22.41 -11.79
C ARG A 181 3.65 23.15 -11.67
N TYR A 182 3.68 24.44 -11.35
CA TYR A 182 2.50 25.28 -11.04
C TYR A 182 2.32 26.49 -11.97
N LEU A 183 3.21 26.66 -12.95
CA LEU A 183 3.19 27.75 -13.94
C LEU A 183 2.84 27.19 -15.32
#